data_AF-A0A7Y5L8K7-F1
#
_entry.id   AF-A0A7Y5L8K7-F1
#
_cell.length_a   1.000
_cell.length_b   1.000
_cell.length_c   1.000
_cell.angle_alpha   90.00
_cell.angle_beta   90.00
_cell.angle_gamma   90.00
#
_symmetry.space_group_name_H-M   'P 1'
#
loop_
_entity.id
_entity.type
_entity.pdbx_description
1 polymer ?
#
loop_
_entity_poly.entity_id
_entity_poly.type
_entity_poly.pdbx_seq_one_letter_code
_entity_poly.pdbx_strand_id
1 'polypeptide(L)'
;GMPLAALMGFGAPELVNLGRPGAKLKPSDVVLIGVRDLDAQEKILLKKSGVTIYTMREIDERGISTVMKEALRRLSHLSRLHVSLDMDSLDPLDAPGVGTPVPGGLTYREAHLIMEMLADSKMVRSIDIVEVNPILDHRNHTSSIAIALLASLLGQSIL
;
A
#
# COMPACT_ATOMS: atom_id res chain seq x y z
N GLY A 1 -5.38 -3.21 -10.90
CA GLY A 1 -6.33 -2.25 -11.51
C GLY A 1 -7.56 -1.98 -10.65
N MET A 2 -8.59 -2.84 -10.66
CA MET A 2 -9.91 -2.47 -10.10
C MET A 2 -10.27 -2.90 -8.65
N PRO A 3 -9.45 -3.60 -7.84
CA PRO A 3 -9.92 -4.15 -6.57
C PRO A 3 -10.33 -3.04 -5.57
N LEU A 4 -9.54 -1.97 -5.47
CA LEU A 4 -9.87 -0.86 -4.58
C LEU A 4 -11.15 -0.12 -5.00
N ALA A 5 -11.34 0.08 -6.31
CA ALA A 5 -12.56 0.67 -6.84
C ALA A 5 -13.79 -0.17 -6.46
N ALA A 6 -13.72 -1.50 -6.64
CA ALA A 6 -14.79 -2.43 -6.27
C ALA A 6 -15.08 -2.40 -4.76
N LEU A 7 -14.04 -2.36 -3.92
CA LEU A 7 -14.17 -2.24 -2.46
C LEU A 7 -14.84 -0.91 -2.04
N MET A 8 -14.68 0.15 -2.82
CA MET A 8 -15.36 1.43 -2.58
C MET A 8 -16.75 1.52 -3.25
N GLY A 9 -17.21 0.45 -3.91
CA GLY A 9 -18.53 0.37 -4.51
C GLY A 9 -18.60 0.78 -5.99
N PHE A 10 -17.47 0.91 -6.67
CA PHE A 10 -17.39 1.27 -8.09
C PHE A 10 -17.01 0.05 -8.95
N GLY A 11 -17.74 -0.18 -10.04
CA GLY A 11 -17.43 -1.25 -10.99
C GLY A 11 -18.57 -2.27 -11.11
N ALA A 12 -18.23 -3.48 -11.55
CA ALA A 12 -19.19 -4.54 -11.83
C ALA A 12 -19.94 -4.98 -10.54
N PRO A 13 -21.29 -5.11 -10.58
CA PRO A 13 -22.08 -5.49 -9.41
C PRO A 13 -21.63 -6.80 -8.74
N GLU A 14 -21.10 -7.75 -9.51
CA GLU A 14 -20.61 -9.04 -9.03
C GLU A 14 -19.41 -8.88 -8.09
N LEU A 15 -18.50 -7.95 -8.40
CA LEU A 15 -17.34 -7.62 -7.57
C LEU A 15 -17.75 -6.72 -6.41
N VAL A 16 -18.57 -5.71 -6.68
CA VAL A 16 -19.05 -4.76 -5.66
C VAL A 16 -19.89 -5.46 -4.59
N ASN A 17 -20.59 -6.56 -4.90
CA ASN A 17 -21.42 -7.29 -3.93
C ASN A 17 -20.76 -8.57 -3.38
N LEU A 18 -19.48 -8.80 -3.67
CA LEU A 18 -18.76 -9.98 -3.20
C LEU A 18 -18.69 -10.02 -1.66
N GLY A 19 -19.04 -11.16 -1.05
CA GLY A 19 -19.05 -11.40 0.39
C GLY A 19 -20.18 -10.71 1.18
N ARG A 20 -20.48 -9.44 0.86
CA ARG A 20 -21.64 -8.69 1.35
C ARG A 20 -22.11 -7.64 0.33
N PRO A 21 -23.39 -7.24 0.33
CA PRO A 21 -23.87 -6.18 -0.56
C PRO A 21 -23.17 -4.83 -0.37
N GLY A 22 -22.92 -4.13 -1.47
CA GLY A 22 -22.43 -2.75 -1.49
C GLY A 22 -20.96 -2.53 -1.12
N ALA A 23 -20.58 -1.25 -0.98
CA ALA A 23 -19.23 -0.83 -0.68
C ALA A 23 -18.73 -1.38 0.67
N LYS A 24 -17.45 -1.76 0.71
CA LYS A 24 -16.76 -2.27 1.90
C LYS A 24 -15.94 -1.20 2.60
N LEU A 25 -15.45 -0.23 1.84
CA LEU A 25 -14.62 0.87 2.32
C LEU A 25 -15.28 2.20 1.96
N LYS A 26 -15.19 3.17 2.88
CA LYS A 26 -15.48 4.57 2.55
C LYS A 26 -14.20 5.20 2.00
N PRO A 27 -14.26 6.02 0.94
CA PRO A 27 -13.06 6.68 0.43
C PRO A 27 -12.29 7.50 1.47
N SER A 28 -12.99 8.10 2.44
CA SER A 28 -12.37 8.84 3.55
C SER A 28 -11.47 7.96 4.44
N ASP A 29 -11.72 6.66 4.49
CA ASP A 29 -11.04 5.69 5.33
C ASP A 29 -9.90 4.98 4.56
N VAL A 30 -9.56 5.45 3.36
CA VAL A 30 -8.50 4.90 2.50
C VAL A 30 -7.36 5.92 2.35
N VAL A 31 -6.13 5.42 2.51
CA VAL A 31 -4.90 6.15 2.22
C VAL A 31 -4.04 5.32 1.26
N LEU A 32 -3.62 5.91 0.15
CA LEU A 32 -2.64 5.36 -0.78
C LEU A 32 -1.29 6.03 -0.57
N ILE A 33 -0.21 5.24 -0.55
CA ILE A 33 1.15 5.71 -0.29
C ILE A 33 2.06 5.16 -1.38
N GLY A 34 2.97 5.98 -1.92
CA GLY A 34 3.92 5.58 -2.95
C GLY A 34 3.35 5.53 -4.36
N VAL A 35 2.18 6.16 -4.59
CA VAL A 35 1.55 6.21 -5.91
C VAL A 35 2.43 6.98 -6.88
N ARG A 36 2.76 6.38 -8.03
CA ARG A 36 3.62 7.03 -9.04
C ARG A 36 3.18 6.83 -10.48
N ASP A 37 2.55 5.71 -10.79
CA ASP A 37 1.97 5.45 -12.11
C ASP A 37 0.45 5.32 -11.99
N LEU A 38 -0.26 6.24 -12.64
CA LEU A 38 -1.71 6.26 -12.70
C LEU A 38 -2.11 6.71 -14.10
N ASP A 39 -3.06 6.00 -14.69
CA ASP A 39 -3.62 6.41 -15.96
C ASP A 39 -4.48 7.69 -15.83
N ALA A 40 -4.83 8.29 -16.97
CA ALA A 40 -5.59 9.55 -16.98
C ALA A 40 -6.99 9.40 -16.35
N GLN A 41 -7.64 8.25 -16.52
CA GLN A 41 -8.96 7.99 -15.98
C GLN A 41 -8.90 7.74 -14.48
N GLU A 42 -7.94 6.94 -14.01
CA GLU A 42 -7.66 6.69 -12.60
C GLU A 42 -7.36 7.99 -11.86
N LYS A 43 -6.54 8.88 -12.43
CA LYS A 43 -6.28 10.22 -11.86
C LYS A 43 -7.57 11.01 -11.64
N ILE A 44 -8.48 11.00 -12.62
CA ILE A 44 -9.76 11.72 -12.52
C ILE A 44 -10.65 11.10 -11.43
N LEU A 45 -10.74 9.76 -11.41
CA LEU A 45 -11.55 9.03 -10.45
C LEU A 45 -11.02 9.22 -9.03
N LEU A 46 -9.72 9.05 -8.83
CA LEU A 46 -9.05 9.22 -7.55
C LEU A 46 -9.21 10.64 -7.00
N LYS A 47 -9.01 11.67 -7.83
CA LYS A 47 -9.25 13.07 -7.43
C LYS A 47 -10.70 13.33 -6.97
N LYS A 48 -11.68 12.63 -7.56
CA LYS A 48 -13.10 12.76 -7.22
C LYS A 48 -13.53 11.84 -6.07
N SER A 49 -12.76 10.81 -5.78
CA SER A 49 -13.15 9.76 -4.83
C SER A 49 -13.15 10.22 -3.37
N GLY A 50 -12.30 11.18 -3.00
CA GLY A 50 -12.08 11.57 -1.60
C GLY A 50 -11.04 10.70 -0.86
N VAL A 51 -10.40 9.76 -1.57
CA VAL A 51 -9.23 9.00 -1.08
C VAL A 51 -8.06 9.95 -0.85
N THR A 52 -7.32 9.74 0.23
CA THR A 52 -6.03 10.43 0.43
C THR A 52 -4.92 9.70 -0.25
N ILE A 53 -4.07 10.45 -0.94
CA ILE A 53 -3.02 9.91 -1.78
C ILE A 53 -1.76 10.66 -1.40
N TYR A 54 -0.70 9.90 -1.16
CA TYR A 54 0.65 10.38 -1.00
C TYR A 54 1.48 9.80 -2.14
N THR A 55 1.80 10.64 -3.12
CA THR A 55 2.64 10.20 -4.24
C THR A 55 4.11 10.10 -3.86
N MET A 56 4.92 9.50 -4.72
CA MET A 56 6.38 9.50 -4.52
C MET A 56 6.96 10.91 -4.40
N ARG A 57 6.39 11.92 -5.06
CA ARG A 57 6.80 13.32 -4.90
C ARG A 57 6.60 13.82 -3.47
N GLU A 58 5.46 13.52 -2.84
CA GLU A 58 5.23 13.93 -1.46
C GLU A 58 6.15 13.22 -0.46
N ILE A 59 6.60 12.01 -0.80
CA ILE A 59 7.60 11.26 -0.03
C ILE A 59 8.99 11.89 -0.21
N ASP A 60 9.38 12.21 -1.44
CA ASP A 60 10.65 12.88 -1.76
C ASP A 60 10.77 14.24 -1.05
N GLU A 61 9.70 15.03 -1.06
CA GLU A 61 9.72 16.39 -0.50
C GLU A 61 9.67 16.43 1.04
N ARG A 62 9.05 15.44 1.70
CA ARG A 62 8.72 15.49 3.13
C ARG A 62 9.25 14.33 3.97
N GLY A 63 9.74 13.28 3.31
CA GLY A 63 10.18 12.02 3.91
C GLY A 63 9.02 11.12 4.34
N ILE A 64 9.25 9.80 4.24
CA ILE A 64 8.22 8.79 4.52
C ILE A 64 7.68 8.85 5.97
N SER A 65 8.51 9.21 6.95
CA SER A 65 8.08 9.33 8.35
C SER A 65 7.00 10.40 8.54
N THR A 66 7.13 11.53 7.86
CA THR A 66 6.15 12.62 7.92
C THR A 66 4.84 12.18 7.28
N VAL A 67 4.92 11.58 6.10
CA VAL A 67 3.77 11.02 5.37
C VAL A 67 3.01 10.00 6.24
N MET A 68 3.72 9.06 6.86
CA MET A 68 3.12 8.03 7.71
C MET A 68 2.46 8.60 8.97
N LYS A 69 3.07 9.60 9.62
CA LYS A 69 2.44 10.28 10.78
C LYS A 69 1.14 10.97 10.40
N GLU A 70 1.05 11.56 9.22
CA GLU A 70 -0.19 12.16 8.73
C GLU A 70 -1.23 11.11 8.37
N ALA A 71 -0.83 10.05 7.65
CA ALA A 71 -1.70 8.93 7.27
C ALA A 71 -2.35 8.29 8.52
N LEU A 72 -1.54 7.92 9.51
CA LEU A 72 -2.01 7.33 10.77
C LEU A 72 -2.93 8.27 11.55
N ARG A 73 -2.60 9.57 11.61
CA ARG A 73 -3.46 10.57 12.26
C ARG A 73 -4.81 10.67 11.56
N ARG A 74 -4.83 10.66 10.23
CA ARG A 74 -6.06 10.73 9.44
C ARG A 74 -6.95 9.51 9.62
N LEU A 75 -6.36 8.35 9.91
CA LEU A 75 -7.05 7.10 10.15
C LEU A 75 -7.28 6.79 11.64
N SER A 76 -6.90 7.70 12.54
CA SER A 76 -6.96 7.49 14.00
C SER A 76 -8.37 7.32 14.57
N HIS A 77 -9.41 7.70 13.82
CA HIS A 77 -10.82 7.45 14.17
C HIS A 77 -11.23 5.98 13.96
N LEU A 78 -10.44 5.19 13.23
CA LEU A 78 -10.67 3.77 13.01
C LEU A 78 -10.07 2.96 14.16
N SER A 79 -10.69 1.83 14.48
CA SER A 79 -10.17 0.90 15.51
C SER A 79 -9.26 -0.18 14.94
N ARG A 80 -9.26 -0.36 13.61
CA ARG A 80 -8.57 -1.44 12.90
C ARG A 80 -8.12 -0.95 11.53
N LEU A 81 -6.92 -1.35 11.13
CA LEU A 81 -6.37 -1.12 9.80
C LEU A 81 -6.12 -2.45 9.09
N HIS A 82 -6.31 -2.41 7.77
CA HIS A 82 -5.86 -3.44 6.85
C HIS A 82 -4.76 -2.84 5.98
N VAL A 83 -3.66 -3.58 5.80
CA VAL A 83 -2.54 -3.18 4.95
C VAL A 83 -2.59 -4.03 3.68
N SER A 84 -2.76 -3.40 2.52
CA SER A 84 -2.62 -4.08 1.23
C SER A 84 -1.28 -3.66 0.63
N LEU A 85 -0.25 -4.47 0.85
CA LEU A 85 1.10 -4.20 0.35
C LEU A 85 1.27 -4.84 -1.03
N ASP A 86 1.31 -3.99 -2.05
CA ASP A 86 1.79 -4.37 -3.37
C ASP A 86 3.31 -4.31 -3.40
N MET A 87 3.99 -5.41 -3.74
CA MET A 87 5.45 -5.43 -3.81
C MET A 87 5.98 -4.55 -4.95
N ASP A 88 5.16 -4.23 -5.95
CA ASP A 88 5.53 -3.27 -7.01
C ASP A 88 5.62 -1.82 -6.51
N SER A 89 5.16 -1.53 -5.29
CA SER A 89 5.31 -0.21 -4.68
C SER A 89 6.77 0.13 -4.36
N LEU A 90 7.61 -0.89 -4.16
CA LEU A 90 9.06 -0.74 -4.00
C LEU A 90 9.73 -0.44 -5.34
N ASP A 91 10.90 0.19 -5.28
CA ASP A 91 11.72 0.40 -6.46
C ASP A 91 12.21 -0.95 -7.02
N PRO A 92 12.21 -1.16 -8.35
CA PRO A 92 12.70 -2.40 -8.97
C PRO A 92 14.17 -2.72 -8.66
N LEU A 93 14.97 -1.72 -8.24
CA LEU A 93 16.33 -1.95 -7.74
C LEU A 93 16.34 -2.80 -6.46
N ASP A 94 15.33 -2.66 -5.61
CA ASP A 94 15.15 -3.46 -4.40
C ASP A 94 14.24 -4.68 -4.66
N ALA A 95 13.12 -4.50 -5.38
CA ALA A 95 12.11 -5.54 -5.62
C ALA A 95 11.94 -5.85 -7.13
N PRO A 96 12.89 -6.55 -7.78
CA PRO A 96 12.82 -6.84 -9.22
C PRO A 96 11.74 -7.86 -9.60
N GLY A 97 11.35 -8.72 -8.66
CA GLY A 97 10.43 -9.84 -8.86
C GLY A 97 8.97 -9.44 -8.75
N VAL A 98 8.51 -8.51 -9.58
CA VAL A 98 7.13 -8.01 -9.59
C VAL A 98 6.57 -7.96 -11.01
N GLY A 99 5.24 -8.05 -11.16
CA GLY A 99 4.60 -8.10 -12.48
C GLY A 99 4.79 -6.85 -13.33
N THR A 100 4.70 -5.66 -12.71
CA THR A 100 4.74 -4.37 -13.41
C THR A 100 5.76 -3.44 -12.76
N PRO A 101 7.07 -3.66 -12.97
CA PRO A 101 8.10 -2.85 -12.32
C PRO A 101 8.08 -1.40 -12.85
N VAL A 102 7.92 -0.43 -11.94
CA VAL A 102 7.95 1.00 -12.27
C VAL A 102 9.11 1.68 -11.51
N PRO A 103 10.09 2.31 -12.18
CA PRO A 103 11.19 3.01 -11.50
C PRO A 103 10.73 4.16 -10.59
N GLY A 104 11.55 4.52 -9.60
CA GLY A 104 11.29 5.61 -8.66
C GLY A 104 10.31 5.22 -7.56
N GLY A 105 10.40 3.98 -7.07
CA GLY A 105 9.55 3.44 -6.01
C GLY A 105 10.10 3.68 -4.62
N LEU A 106 9.42 3.11 -3.62
CA LEU A 106 9.90 3.11 -2.23
C LEU A 106 11.21 2.34 -2.13
N THR A 107 12.18 2.88 -1.41
CA THR A 107 13.37 2.11 -1.04
C THR A 107 13.05 1.06 0.01
N TYR A 108 13.88 0.02 0.10
CA TYR A 108 13.80 -1.01 1.16
C TYR A 108 13.72 -0.39 2.56
N ARG A 109 14.51 0.66 2.83
CA ARG A 109 14.54 1.34 4.14
C ARG A 109 13.25 2.08 4.45
N GLU A 110 12.65 2.72 3.45
CA GLU A 110 11.38 3.42 3.62
C GLU A 110 10.23 2.43 3.85
N ALA A 111 10.21 1.33 3.09
CA ALA A 111 9.24 0.26 3.28
C ALA A 111 9.33 -0.35 4.70
N HIS A 112 10.54 -0.59 5.21
CA HIS A 112 10.72 -1.03 6.60
C HIS A 112 10.16 -0.03 7.61
N LEU A 113 10.48 1.25 7.46
CA LEU A 113 9.99 2.30 8.36
C LEU A 113 8.46 2.42 8.33
N ILE A 114 7.82 2.24 7.17
CA ILE A 114 6.36 2.15 7.07
C ILE A 114 5.83 1.00 7.95
N MET A 115 6.41 -0.19 7.83
CA MET A 115 5.96 -1.38 8.56
C MET A 115 6.18 -1.26 10.07
N GLU A 116 7.32 -0.71 10.50
CA GLU A 116 7.61 -0.44 11.91
C GLU A 116 6.60 0.56 12.51
N MET A 117 6.33 1.67 11.81
CA MET A 117 5.35 2.67 12.27
C MET A 117 3.92 2.11 12.32
N LEU A 118 3.57 1.22 11.38
CA LEU A 118 2.30 0.50 11.40
C LEU A 118 2.23 -0.48 12.59
N ALA A 119 3.31 -1.19 12.88
CA ALA A 119 3.41 -2.07 14.04
C ALA A 119 3.27 -1.31 15.37
N ASP A 120 3.87 -0.12 15.46
CA ASP A 120 3.81 0.77 16.62
C ASP A 120 2.40 1.32 16.86
N SER A 121 1.62 1.52 15.80
CA SER A 121 0.23 1.98 15.92
C SER A 121 -0.67 1.00 16.68
N LYS A 122 -0.34 -0.31 16.67
CA LYS A 122 -1.18 -1.41 17.18
C LYS A 122 -2.58 -1.48 16.55
N MET A 123 -2.82 -0.76 15.45
CA MET A 123 -4.10 -0.70 14.75
C MET A 123 -4.24 -1.79 13.68
N VAL A 124 -3.14 -2.30 13.13
CA VAL A 124 -3.17 -3.28 12.02
C VAL A 124 -3.72 -4.63 12.50
N ARG A 125 -4.71 -5.17 11.78
CA ARG A 125 -5.38 -6.45 12.08
C ARG A 125 -5.34 -7.47 10.94
N SER A 126 -5.04 -7.03 9.73
CA SER A 126 -4.86 -7.90 8.57
C SER A 126 -3.89 -7.26 7.60
N ILE A 127 -3.21 -8.10 6.83
CA ILE A 127 -2.32 -7.69 5.75
C ILE A 127 -2.45 -8.66 4.58
N ASP A 128 -2.43 -8.10 3.37
CA ASP A 128 -2.16 -8.84 2.14
C ASP A 128 -0.79 -8.39 1.60
N ILE A 129 0.04 -9.33 1.17
CA ILE A 129 1.28 -9.06 0.43
C ILE A 129 1.14 -9.70 -0.95
N VAL A 130 1.14 -8.88 -1.99
CA VAL A 130 0.74 -9.29 -3.34
C VAL A 130 1.79 -8.93 -4.39
N GLU A 131 1.55 -9.39 -5.62
CA GLU A 131 2.34 -9.12 -6.84
C GLU A 131 3.81 -9.56 -6.82
N VAL A 132 4.19 -10.47 -5.91
CA VAL A 132 5.47 -11.19 -6.03
C VAL A 132 5.40 -12.11 -7.25
N ASN A 133 6.36 -11.95 -8.16
CA ASN A 133 6.53 -12.76 -9.35
C ASN A 133 7.90 -13.46 -9.34
N PRO A 134 7.97 -14.75 -8.93
CA PRO A 134 9.22 -15.50 -8.87
C PRO A 134 9.94 -15.66 -10.22
N ILE A 135 9.24 -15.52 -11.35
CA ILE A 135 9.84 -15.64 -12.69
C ILE A 135 10.76 -14.46 -12.98
N LEU A 136 10.40 -13.27 -12.51
CA LEU A 136 11.15 -12.04 -12.70
C LEU A 136 12.15 -11.76 -11.57
N ASP A 137 12.06 -12.54 -10.48
CA ASP A 137 12.87 -12.33 -9.29
C ASP A 137 14.29 -12.88 -9.44
N HIS A 138 15.21 -12.29 -8.68
CA HIS A 138 16.60 -12.74 -8.61
C HIS A 138 16.85 -13.46 -7.30
N ARG A 139 16.99 -14.79 -7.35
CA ARG A 139 17.26 -15.62 -6.16
C ARG A 139 16.26 -15.39 -5.02
N ASN A 140 14.99 -15.21 -5.37
CA ASN A 140 13.90 -14.99 -4.42
C ASN A 140 14.09 -13.74 -3.53
N HIS A 141 14.81 -12.74 -4.04
CA HIS A 141 15.15 -11.52 -3.31
C HIS A 141 13.89 -10.73 -2.90
N THR A 142 12.95 -10.57 -3.83
CA THR A 142 11.69 -9.84 -3.59
C THR A 142 10.85 -10.53 -2.54
N SER A 143 10.75 -11.86 -2.59
CA SER A 143 10.09 -12.65 -1.53
C SER A 143 10.80 -12.52 -0.17
N SER A 144 12.13 -12.44 -0.16
CA SER A 144 12.90 -12.27 1.07
C SER A 144 12.63 -10.89 1.70
N ILE A 145 12.50 -9.84 0.86
CA ILE A 145 12.08 -8.51 1.30
C ILE A 145 10.65 -8.56 1.85
N ALA A 146 9.71 -9.19 1.15
CA ALA A 146 8.33 -9.34 1.62
C ALA A 146 8.26 -9.96 3.04
N ILE A 147 9.06 -11.00 3.30
CA ILE A 147 9.16 -11.64 4.62
C ILE A 147 9.74 -10.67 5.67
N ALA A 148 10.80 -9.93 5.32
CA ALA A 148 11.42 -8.96 6.23
C ALA A 148 10.47 -7.80 6.60
N LEU A 149 9.71 -7.31 5.62
CA LEU A 149 8.67 -6.29 5.82
C LEU A 149 7.55 -6.82 6.71
N LEU A 150 7.08 -8.05 6.48
CA LEU A 150 6.09 -8.70 7.34
C LEU A 150 6.61 -8.84 8.78
N ALA A 151 7.87 -9.26 8.96
CA ALA A 151 8.45 -9.41 10.29
C ALA A 151 8.50 -8.06 11.04
N SER A 152 8.85 -6.98 10.34
CA SER A 152 8.83 -5.62 10.89
C SER A 152 7.42 -5.19 11.30
N LEU A 153 6.42 -5.48 10.46
CA LEU A 153 5.01 -5.22 10.79
C LEU A 153 4.53 -6.01 12.01
N LEU A 154 5.05 -7.22 12.20
CA LEU A 154 4.76 -8.08 13.34
C LEU A 154 5.57 -7.71 14.60
N GLY A 155 6.37 -6.64 14.54
CA GLY A 155 7.07 -6.07 15.69
C GLY A 155 8.53 -6.48 15.83
N GLN A 156 9.15 -7.05 14.80
CA GLN A 156 10.61 -7.18 14.78
C GLN A 156 11.24 -5.79 14.78
N SER A 157 12.03 -5.50 15.80
CA SER A 157 12.85 -4.30 15.93
C SER A 157 14.34 -4.62 15.76
N ILE A 158 15.12 -3.60 15.43
CA ILE A 158 16.59 -3.73 15.36
C ILE A 158 17.21 -3.85 16.77
N LEU A 159 16.59 -3.23 17.78
CA LEU A 159 17.01 -3.21 19.19
C LEU A 159 15.93 -3.79 20.11
#